data_AF-A0A7X7N074-F1
#
_entry.id   AF-A0A7X7N074-F1
#
_cell.length_a   1.000
_cell.length_b   1.000
_cell.length_c   1.000
_cell.angle_alpha   90.00
_cell.angle_beta   90.00
_cell.angle_gamma   90.00
#
_symmetry.space_group_name_H-M   'P 1'
#
loop_
_entity.id
_entity.type
_entity.pdbx_description
1 polymer ?
#
loop_
_entity_poly.entity_id
_entity_poly.type
_entity_poly.pdbx_seq_one_letter_code
_entity_poly.pdbx_strand_id
1 'polypeptide(L)'
;MMSSIYYGKIKEERLATWQDNSEPYDILVDNHEIHRVGGWSFLDYANANFSDKVQVDWGSFAYKCSGKQLKKFQRKTLCEIEKIENVNDEEIYGVVFIELY
;
A
#
# COMPACT_ATOMS: atom_id res chain seq x y z
N MET A 1 5.38 -5.14 -16.88
CA MET A 1 5.23 -3.89 -16.11
C MET A 1 6.06 -4.06 -14.86
N MET A 2 7.10 -3.24 -14.70
CA MET A 2 7.83 -3.19 -13.45
C MET A 2 7.02 -2.32 -12.50
N SER A 3 6.88 -2.75 -11.26
CA SER A 3 6.12 -2.01 -10.26
C SER A 3 6.75 -2.24 -8.90
N SER A 4 6.80 -1.19 -8.09
CA SER A 4 7.19 -1.28 -6.70
C SER A 4 5.97 -1.06 -5.82
N ILE A 5 5.89 -1.81 -4.73
CA ILE A 5 4.79 -1.69 -3.78
C ILE A 5 5.41 -1.46 -2.41
N TYR A 6 4.95 -0.39 -1.77
CA TYR A 6 5.39 0.01 -0.45
C TYR A 6 4.22 -0.02 0.52
N TYR A 7 4.49 -0.29 1.78
CA TYR A 7 3.52 -0.12 2.85
C TYR A 7 4.16 0.53 4.07
N GLY A 8 3.33 1.17 4.88
CA GLY A 8 3.79 1.83 6.10
C GLY A 8 2.66 2.56 6.83
N LYS A 9 2.99 3.17 7.96
CA LYS A 9 2.05 4.07 8.62
C LYS A 9 1.80 5.30 7.75
N ILE A 10 0.56 5.76 7.69
CA ILE A 10 0.20 6.97 6.94
C ILE A 10 0.66 8.18 7.75
N LYS A 11 1.30 9.16 7.11
CA LYS A 11 1.62 10.43 7.77
C LYS A 11 0.34 11.17 8.16
N GLU A 12 0.27 11.76 9.35
CA GLU A 12 -0.95 12.41 9.85
C GLU A 12 -1.40 13.57 8.95
N GLU A 13 -0.46 14.36 8.45
CA GLU A 13 -0.70 15.46 7.53
C GLU A 13 -1.30 14.97 6.20
N ARG A 14 -0.90 13.78 5.74
CA ARG A 14 -1.41 13.13 4.52
C ARG A 14 -2.72 12.40 4.75
N LEU A 15 -3.05 12.06 6.00
CA LEU A 15 -4.35 11.50 6.35
C LEU A 15 -5.47 12.54 6.18
N ALA A 16 -5.20 13.79 6.56
CA ALA A 16 -6.13 14.91 6.40
C ALA A 16 -6.32 15.31 4.92
N THR A 17 -5.25 15.25 4.11
CA THR A 17 -5.26 15.59 2.68
C THR A 17 -5.25 14.35 1.78
N TRP A 18 -5.80 13.22 2.26
CA TRP A 18 -5.67 11.93 1.60
C TRP A 18 -6.05 11.93 0.12
N GLN A 19 -7.10 12.67 -0.25
CA GLN A 19 -7.60 12.75 -1.63
C GLN A 19 -6.78 13.67 -2.54
N ASP A 20 -5.98 14.59 -1.98
CA ASP A 20 -5.20 15.59 -2.72
C ASP A 20 -3.72 15.21 -2.88
N ASN A 21 -3.36 13.97 -2.55
CA ASN A 21 -1.98 13.51 -2.61
C ASN A 21 -1.53 13.27 -4.06
N SER A 22 -0.53 14.01 -4.50
CA SER A 22 0.09 13.90 -5.83
C SER A 22 1.51 13.31 -5.82
N GLU A 23 1.99 12.87 -4.65
CA GLU A 23 3.36 12.36 -4.49
C GLU A 23 3.31 10.96 -3.85
N PRO A 24 3.54 9.86 -4.61
CA PRO A 24 3.42 8.50 -4.09
C PRO A 24 4.37 8.21 -2.92
N TYR A 25 5.59 8.75 -2.95
CA TYR A 25 6.62 8.47 -1.96
C TYR A 25 6.47 9.26 -0.65
N ASP A 26 5.60 10.28 -0.61
CA ASP A 26 5.44 11.17 0.55
C ASP A 26 4.20 10.86 1.40
N ILE A 27 3.60 9.70 1.21
CA ILE A 27 2.35 9.30 1.90
C ILE A 27 2.65 8.57 3.22
N LEU A 28 3.72 7.81 3.23
CA LEU A 28 4.06 6.89 4.32
C LEU A 28 5.17 7.48 5.19
N VAL A 29 5.10 7.24 6.50
CA VAL A 29 6.18 7.56 7.45
C VAL A 29 7.40 6.70 7.16
N ASP A 30 7.17 5.42 6.90
CA ASP A 30 8.18 4.42 6.57
C ASP A 30 7.78 3.72 5.26
N ASN A 31 8.76 3.48 4.39
CA ASN A 31 8.55 2.80 3.12
C ASN A 31 9.08 1.36 3.19
N HIS A 32 8.27 0.42 3.68
CA HIS A 32 8.62 -0.99 3.70
C HIS A 32 8.19 -1.66 2.40
N GLU A 33 9.06 -2.47 1.80
CA GLU A 33 8.76 -3.08 0.50
C GLU A 33 7.88 -4.32 0.63
N ILE A 34 7.02 -4.48 -0.38
CA ILE A 34 6.27 -5.70 -0.65
C ILE A 34 6.84 -6.33 -1.91
N HIS A 35 7.50 -7.47 -1.77
CA HIS A 35 8.12 -8.20 -2.85
C HIS A 35 7.29 -9.43 -3.28
N ARG A 36 7.72 -10.04 -4.39
CA ARG A 36 7.18 -11.31 -4.92
C ARG A 36 5.69 -11.27 -5.23
N VAL A 37 5.15 -10.11 -5.59
CA VAL A 37 3.79 -9.96 -6.09
C VAL A 37 3.79 -9.19 -7.40
N GLY A 38 3.05 -9.69 -8.39
CA GLY A 38 2.87 -8.98 -9.66
C GLY A 38 1.96 -7.76 -9.48
N GLY A 39 2.28 -6.65 -10.14
CA GLY A 39 1.51 -5.41 -10.01
C GLY A 39 0.01 -5.58 -10.31
N TRP A 40 -0.35 -6.31 -11.36
CA TRP A 40 -1.74 -6.62 -11.67
C TRP A 40 -2.44 -7.42 -10.56
N SER A 41 -1.78 -8.46 -10.05
CA SER A 41 -2.32 -9.27 -8.95
C SER A 41 -2.49 -8.46 -7.67
N PHE A 42 -1.59 -7.52 -7.40
CA PHE A 42 -1.73 -6.56 -6.31
C PHE A 42 -2.94 -5.66 -6.53
N LEU A 43 -3.05 -5.01 -7.70
CA LEU A 43 -4.12 -4.07 -8.02
C LEU A 43 -5.50 -4.75 -7.93
N ASP A 44 -5.66 -5.95 -8.48
CA ASP A 44 -6.90 -6.73 -8.41
C ASP A 44 -7.31 -7.02 -6.96
N TYR A 45 -6.35 -7.42 -6.11
CA TYR A 45 -6.62 -7.67 -4.70
C TYR A 45 -6.94 -6.37 -3.94
N ALA A 46 -6.10 -5.34 -4.11
CA ALA A 46 -6.20 -4.06 -3.42
C ALA A 46 -7.52 -3.37 -3.73
N ASN A 47 -7.92 -3.31 -5.01
CA ASN A 47 -9.20 -2.73 -5.42
C ASN A 47 -10.41 -3.45 -4.80
N ALA A 48 -10.29 -4.74 -4.48
CA ALA A 48 -11.39 -5.53 -3.91
C ALA A 48 -11.38 -5.58 -2.37
N ASN A 49 -10.24 -5.37 -1.72
CA ASN A 49 -10.08 -5.62 -0.28
C ASN A 49 -9.61 -4.42 0.54
N PHE A 50 -8.99 -3.42 -0.09
CA PHE A 50 -8.54 -2.20 0.58
C PHE A 50 -9.53 -1.05 0.34
N SER A 51 -9.45 -0.02 1.16
CA SER A 51 -10.35 1.13 1.10
C SER A 51 -9.62 2.39 0.63
N ASP A 52 -10.40 3.43 0.34
CA ASP A 52 -9.91 4.79 0.10
C ASP A 52 -8.82 4.86 -0.98
N LYS A 53 -9.04 4.16 -2.11
CA LYS A 53 -8.13 4.24 -3.25
C LYS A 53 -8.02 5.70 -3.74
N VAL A 54 -6.80 6.20 -3.81
CA VAL A 54 -6.48 7.50 -4.41
C VAL A 54 -5.43 7.31 -5.49
N GLN A 55 -5.60 7.99 -6.61
CA GLN A 55 -4.58 8.06 -7.64
C GLN A 55 -3.58 9.15 -7.25
N VAL A 56 -2.31 8.79 -7.17
CA VAL A 56 -1.25 9.66 -6.66
C VAL A 56 -0.27 10.07 -7.74
N ASP A 57 -0.20 9.31 -8.84
CA ASP A 57 0.51 9.69 -10.07
C ASP A 57 -0.09 8.91 -11.26
N TRP A 58 0.37 9.18 -12.48
CA TRP A 58 0.01 8.37 -13.65
C TRP A 58 0.45 6.92 -13.44
N GLY A 59 -0.52 6.02 -13.32
CA GLY A 59 -0.27 4.60 -13.06
C GLY A 59 -0.04 4.23 -11.59
N SER A 60 0.10 5.19 -10.69
CA SER A 60 0.39 4.93 -9.26
C SER A 60 -0.81 5.22 -8.37
N PHE A 61 -1.02 4.37 -7.36
CA PHE A 61 -2.20 4.40 -6.50
C PHE A 61 -1.84 4.18 -5.04
N ALA A 62 -2.51 4.89 -4.14
CA ALA A 62 -2.46 4.67 -2.70
C ALA A 62 -3.77 4.08 -2.19
N TYR A 63 -3.67 3.23 -1.18
CA TYR A 63 -4.78 2.53 -0.54
C TYR A 63 -4.65 2.60 0.97
N LYS A 64 -5.77 2.61 1.68
CA LYS A 64 -5.82 2.39 3.13
C LYS A 64 -6.19 0.96 3.45
N CYS A 65 -5.56 0.40 4.46
CA CYS A 65 -5.87 -0.94 4.95
C CYS A 65 -5.53 -1.08 6.43
N SER A 66 -6.14 -2.05 7.09
CA SER A 66 -5.77 -2.47 8.43
C SER A 66 -4.63 -3.49 8.40
N GLY A 67 -3.89 -3.63 9.51
CA GLY A 67 -2.86 -4.66 9.62
C GLY A 67 -3.40 -6.09 9.41
N LYS A 68 -4.65 -6.36 9.80
CA LYS A 68 -5.34 -7.62 9.48
C LYS A 68 -5.46 -7.85 7.97
N GLN A 69 -5.80 -6.81 7.21
CA GLN A 69 -5.92 -6.90 5.75
C GLN A 69 -4.55 -7.12 5.09
N LEU A 70 -3.47 -6.51 5.59
CA LEU A 70 -2.10 -6.75 5.13
C LEU A 70 -1.66 -8.20 5.37
N LYS A 71 -1.85 -8.72 6.58
CA LYS A 71 -1.52 -10.12 6.90
C LYS A 71 -2.35 -11.10 6.07
N LYS A 72 -3.63 -10.78 5.82
CA LYS A 72 -4.50 -11.58 4.94
C LYS A 72 -4.03 -11.53 3.48
N PHE A 73 -3.59 -10.36 3.02
CA PHE A 73 -3.01 -10.18 1.69
C PHE A 73 -1.77 -11.07 1.53
N GLN A 74 -0.81 -10.97 2.46
CA GLN A 74 0.40 -11.80 2.47
C GLN A 74 0.10 -13.29 2.33
N ARG A 75 -0.86 -13.80 3.12
CA ARG A 75 -1.25 -15.22 3.09
C ARG A 75 -1.88 -15.65 1.77
N LYS A 76 -2.61 -14.76 1.09
CA LYS A 76 -3.34 -15.09 -0.14
C LYS A 76 -2.45 -15.00 -1.38
N THR A 77 -1.58 -13.99 -1.43
CA THR A 77 -0.69 -13.76 -2.59
C THR A 77 0.67 -14.41 -2.43
N LEU A 78 0.99 -14.94 -1.25
CA LEU A 78 2.31 -15.47 -0.90
C LEU A 78 3.44 -14.44 -1.12
N CYS A 79 3.10 -13.16 -1.02
CA CYS A 79 4.05 -12.07 -1.15
C CYS A 79 4.93 -11.97 0.10
N GLU A 80 6.09 -11.35 -0.06
CA GLU A 80 7.01 -11.08 1.04
C GLU A 80 6.83 -9.63 1.47
N ILE A 81 6.43 -9.42 2.72
CA ILE A 81 6.19 -8.08 3.28
C ILE A 81 7.26 -7.86 4.34
N GLU A 82 8.14 -6.90 4.13
CA GLU A 82 9.19 -6.56 5.11
C GLU A 82 8.56 -6.18 6.45
N LYS A 83 9.09 -6.65 7.59
CA LYS A 83 8.65 -6.25 8.95
C LYS A 83 7.16 -6.51 9.28
N ILE A 84 6.51 -7.46 8.61
CA ILE A 84 5.10 -7.80 8.83
C ILE A 84 4.78 -8.21 10.29
N GLU A 85 5.77 -8.71 11.03
CA GLU A 85 5.69 -9.05 12.45
C GLU A 85 5.42 -7.84 13.35
N ASN A 86 5.81 -6.64 12.91
CA ASN A 86 5.61 -5.39 13.64
C ASN A 86 4.26 -4.73 13.31
N VAL A 87 3.52 -5.26 12.35
CA VAL A 87 2.23 -4.74 11.93
C VAL A 87 1.16 -5.07 12.97
N ASN A 88 0.55 -4.04 13.53
CA ASN A 88 -0.58 -4.16 14.45
C ASN A 88 -1.88 -4.35 13.68
N ASP A 89 -2.68 -5.32 14.12
CA ASP A 89 -3.94 -5.69 13.51
C ASP A 89 -5.00 -4.57 13.48
N GLU A 90 -5.00 -3.68 14.47
CA GLU A 90 -6.00 -2.60 14.64
C GLU A 90 -5.56 -1.24 14.09
N GLU A 91 -4.27 -1.10 13.74
CA GLU A 91 -3.77 0.14 13.15
C GLU A 91 -4.10 0.23 11.65
N ILE A 92 -4.23 1.48 11.18
CA ILE A 92 -4.42 1.82 9.77
C ILE A 92 -3.05 2.05 9.13
N TYR A 93 -2.82 1.39 8.02
CA TYR A 93 -1.63 1.49 7.18
C TYR A 93 -2.00 1.98 5.79
N GLY A 94 -1.05 2.66 5.16
CA GLY A 94 -1.09 3.00 3.75
C GLY A 94 -0.33 1.96 2.95
N VAL A 95 -0.84 1.64 1.77
CA VAL A 95 -0.12 0.85 0.76
C VAL A 95 -0.07 1.66 -0.52
N VAL A 96 1.12 1.86 -1.06
CA VAL A 96 1.35 2.63 -2.27
C VAL A 96 1.88 1.70 -3.35
N PHE A 97 1.14 1.62 -4.44
CA PHE A 97 1.54 0.99 -5.68
C PHE A 97 2.16 2.04 -6.60
N ILE A 98 3.34 1.76 -7.10
CA ILE A 98 4.10 2.63 -7.99
C ILE A 98 4.40 1.88 -9.29
N GLU A 99 3.91 2.42 -10.41
CA GLU A 99 4.27 1.92 -11.73
C GLU A 99 5.65 2.47 -12.12
N LEU A 100 6.57 1.58 -12.50
CA LEU A 100 7.89 1.96 -12.99
C LEU A 100 7.91 1.87 -14.51
N TYR A 101 8.28 2.97 -15.16
CA TYR A 101 8.44 3.10 -16.62
C TYR A 101 9.79 2.57 -17.10
#